data_AF-A0A847BD39-F1
#
_entry.id   AF-A0A847BD39-F1
#
_cell.length_a   1.000
_cell.length_b   1.000
_cell.length_c   1.000
_cell.angle_alpha   90.00
_cell.angle_beta   90.00
_cell.angle_gamma   90.00
#
_symmetry.space_group_name_H-M   'P 1'
#
loop_
_entity.id
_entity.type
_entity.pdbx_description
1 polymer ?
#
loop_
_entity_poly.entity_id
_entity_poly.type
_entity_poly.pdbx_seq_one_letter_code
_entity_poly.pdbx_strand_id
1 'polypeptide(L)'
;MKKLLDRQFKLSQNNTDIKTEVIAGVTTFLTMAYIIFVNPSILSEAGMDYGAVFVATCLAGAVGCLIMGLWANYPIAQAPGMGLNAFFTYGVVLGMGYSWEAALGAVFF
;
A
#
# COMPACT_ATOMS: atom_id res chain seq x y z
N MET A 1 -9.28 -27.45 2.11
CA MET A 1 -8.96 -26.04 2.37
C MET A 1 -7.92 -25.85 3.47
N LYS A 2 -8.16 -26.28 4.73
CA LYS A 2 -7.16 -26.18 5.83
C LYS A 2 -5.77 -26.75 5.50
N LYS A 3 -5.70 -27.95 4.91
CA LYS A 3 -4.43 -28.63 4.56
C LYS A 3 -3.61 -27.92 3.46
N LEU A 4 -4.27 -27.15 2.59
CA LEU A 4 -3.60 -26.39 1.53
C LEU A 4 -3.02 -25.07 2.07
N LEU A 5 -3.80 -24.36 2.89
CA LEU A 5 -3.36 -23.13 3.55
C LEU A 5 -2.20 -23.40 4.51
N ASP A 6 -2.28 -24.48 5.28
CA ASP A 6 -1.21 -24.88 6.19
C ASP A 6 0.07 -25.28 5.45
N ARG A 7 -0.03 -25.89 4.26
CA ARG A 7 1.12 -26.20 3.41
C ARG A 7 1.76 -24.96 2.80
N GLN A 8 0.96 -23.99 2.37
CA GLN A 8 1.46 -22.76 1.76
C GLN A 8 2.03 -21.81 2.83
N PHE A 9 1.21 -21.41 3.80
CA PHE A 9 1.52 -20.38 4.80
C PHE A 9 2.17 -20.92 6.07
N LYS A 10 2.35 -22.25 6.17
CA LYS A 10 3.02 -22.92 7.30
C LYS A 10 2.39 -22.55 8.65
N LEU A 11 1.06 -22.43 8.71
CA LEU A 11 0.32 -21.93 9.87
C LEU A 11 0.68 -22.70 11.16
N SER A 12 0.76 -24.03 11.08
CA SER A 12 1.14 -24.89 12.20
C SER A 12 2.59 -24.68 12.65
N GLN A 13 3.52 -24.40 11.72
CA GLN A 13 4.92 -24.10 12.06
C GLN A 13 5.04 -22.71 12.70
N ASN A 14 4.18 -21.79 12.29
CA ASN A 14 4.08 -20.43 12.83
C ASN A 14 3.20 -20.35 14.09
N ASN A 15 2.70 -21.48 14.60
CA ASN A 15 1.82 -21.58 15.77
C ASN A 15 0.58 -20.65 15.70
N THR A 16 -0.02 -20.53 14.51
CA THR A 16 -1.18 -19.66 14.25
C THR A 16 -2.35 -20.45 13.61
N ASP A 17 -3.53 -19.82 13.53
CA ASP A 17 -4.72 -20.38 12.89
C ASP A 17 -5.41 -19.38 11.97
N ILE A 18 -6.31 -19.89 11.10
CA ILE A 18 -6.99 -19.07 10.08
C ILE A 18 -7.78 -17.91 10.70
N LYS A 19 -8.41 -18.11 11.87
CA LYS A 19 -9.23 -17.07 12.51
C LYS A 19 -8.33 -15.93 12.98
N THR A 20 -7.20 -16.27 13.58
CA THR A 20 -6.18 -15.34 14.05
C THR A 20 -5.60 -14.54 12.89
N GLU A 21 -5.21 -15.20 11.80
CA GLU A 21 -4.66 -14.53 10.60
C GLU A 21 -5.67 -13.58 9.94
N VAL A 22 -6.95 -13.97 9.86
CA VAL A 22 -8.00 -13.11 9.30
C VAL A 22 -8.20 -11.87 10.17
N ILE A 23 -8.25 -12.01 11.50
CA ILE A 23 -8.37 -10.88 12.41
C ILE A 23 -7.15 -9.97 12.34
N ALA A 24 -5.94 -10.55 12.28
CA ALA A 24 -4.69 -9.80 12.12
C ALA A 24 -4.71 -8.98 10.82
N GLY A 25 -5.08 -9.60 9.70
CA GLY A 25 -5.20 -8.92 8.40
C GLY A 25 -6.22 -7.77 8.41
N VAL A 26 -7.40 -7.98 8.99
CA VAL A 26 -8.42 -6.91 9.13
C VAL A 26 -7.91 -5.79 10.03
N THR A 27 -7.24 -6.12 11.13
CA THR A 27 -6.67 -5.12 12.05
C THR A 27 -5.63 -4.27 11.32
N THR A 28 -4.70 -4.90 10.60
CA THR A 28 -3.68 -4.20 9.80
C THR A 28 -4.32 -3.32 8.73
N PHE A 29 -5.33 -3.82 8.01
CA PHE A 29 -6.07 -3.03 7.03
C PHE A 29 -6.67 -1.77 7.66
N LEU A 30 -7.36 -1.91 8.79
CA LEU A 30 -7.97 -0.79 9.48
C LEU A 30 -6.93 0.23 9.99
N THR A 31 -5.76 -0.23 10.44
CA THR A 31 -4.66 0.66 10.85
C THR A 31 -4.15 1.53 9.69
N MET A 32 -4.14 1.00 8.47
CA MET A 32 -3.67 1.73 7.29
C MET A 32 -4.79 2.38 6.47
N ALA A 33 -6.06 2.16 6.82
CA ALA A 33 -7.21 2.62 6.04
C ALA A 33 -7.27 4.14 5.85
N TYR A 34 -6.68 4.91 6.76
CA TYR A 34 -6.59 6.37 6.62
C TYR A 34 -5.86 6.79 5.32
N ILE A 35 -4.91 5.98 4.84
CA ILE A 35 -4.12 6.23 3.63
C ILE A 35 -5.02 6.34 2.40
N ILE A 36 -6.14 5.62 2.39
CA ILE A 36 -7.14 5.63 1.31
C ILE A 36 -7.66 7.06 1.06
N PHE A 37 -7.71 7.89 2.10
CA PHE A 37 -8.19 9.28 2.00
C PHE A 37 -7.05 10.29 1.97
N VAL A 38 -6.02 10.07 2.79
CA VAL A 38 -4.92 11.04 2.96
C VAL A 38 -3.96 11.03 1.78
N ASN A 39 -3.69 9.89 1.16
CA ASN A 39 -2.80 9.86 0.01
C ASN A 39 -3.37 10.62 -1.20
N PRO A 40 -4.63 10.38 -1.61
CA PRO A 40 -5.23 11.15 -2.70
C PRO A 40 -5.39 12.63 -2.37
N SER A 41 -5.66 13.02 -1.11
CA SER A 41 -5.74 14.44 -0.76
C SER A 41 -4.41 15.15 -0.97
N ILE A 42 -3.30 14.55 -0.50
CA ILE A 42 -1.95 15.11 -0.67
C ILE A 42 -1.59 15.19 -2.15
N LEU A 43 -1.70 14.08 -2.89
CA LEU A 43 -1.29 14.05 -4.30
C LEU A 43 -2.18 14.92 -5.21
N SER A 44 -3.44 15.16 -4.81
CA SER A 44 -4.31 16.08 -5.55
C SER A 44 -3.86 17.55 -5.46
N GLU A 45 -3.18 17.94 -4.38
CA GLU A 45 -2.58 19.27 -4.26
C GLU A 45 -1.40 19.46 -5.23
N ALA A 46 -0.74 18.38 -5.65
CA ALA A 46 0.27 18.38 -6.71
C ALA A 46 -0.33 18.52 -8.13
N GLY A 47 -1.66 18.52 -8.26
CA GLY A 47 -2.38 18.60 -9.53
C GLY A 47 -2.85 17.26 -10.11
N MET A 48 -2.71 16.15 -9.35
CA MET A 48 -3.21 14.84 -9.78
C MET A 48 -4.72 14.70 -9.56
N ASP A 49 -5.40 13.90 -10.40
CA ASP A 49 -6.82 13.61 -10.19
C ASP A 49 -7.05 12.76 -8.93
N TYR A 50 -7.87 13.25 -8.01
CA TYR A 50 -8.14 12.59 -6.73
C TYR A 50 -8.72 11.18 -6.91
N GLY A 51 -9.68 11.01 -7.82
CA GLY A 51 -10.34 9.72 -8.05
C GLY A 51 -9.39 8.69 -8.65
N ALA A 52 -8.59 9.10 -9.63
CA ALA A 52 -7.58 8.25 -10.24
C ALA A 52 -6.52 7.80 -9.23
N VAL A 53 -6.00 8.72 -8.41
CA VAL A 53 -5.01 8.40 -7.37
C VAL A 53 -5.60 7.53 -6.25
N PHE A 54 -6.86 7.75 -5.87
CA PHE A 54 -7.59 6.89 -4.94
C PHE A 54 -7.63 5.44 -5.44
N VAL A 55 -8.09 5.25 -6.68
CA VAL A 55 -8.18 3.92 -7.29
C VAL A 55 -6.79 3.29 -7.42
N ALA A 56 -5.80 4.06 -7.90
CA ALA A 56 -4.43 3.59 -8.03
C ALA A 56 -3.83 3.15 -6.69
N THR A 57 -4.06 3.91 -5.62
CA THR A 57 -3.57 3.59 -4.26
C THR A 57 -4.15 2.27 -3.76
N CYS A 58 -5.47 2.10 -3.88
CA CYS A 58 -6.16 0.89 -3.45
C CYS A 58 -5.73 -0.33 -4.27
N LEU A 59 -5.65 -0.20 -5.60
CA LEU A 59 -5.24 -1.30 -6.47
C LEU A 59 -3.77 -1.68 -6.27
N ALA A 60 -2.86 -0.71 -6.22
CA ALA A 60 -1.44 -0.96 -6.00
C ALA A 60 -1.20 -1.61 -4.63
N GLY A 61 -1.85 -1.13 -3.58
CA GLY A 61 -1.78 -1.73 -2.23
C GLY A 61 -2.33 -3.16 -2.21
N ALA A 62 -3.49 -3.39 -2.85
CA ALA A 62 -4.07 -4.73 -2.94
C ALA A 62 -3.17 -5.72 -3.70
N VAL A 63 -2.67 -5.33 -4.87
CA VAL A 63 -1.76 -6.16 -5.68
C VAL A 63 -0.45 -6.41 -4.93
N GLY A 64 0.13 -5.39 -4.29
CA GLY A 64 1.33 -5.52 -3.47
C GLY A 64 1.15 -6.52 -2.32
N CYS A 65 0.08 -6.35 -1.53
CA CYS A 65 -0.28 -7.29 -0.47
C CYS A 65 -0.51 -8.72 -0.99
N LEU A 66 -1.15 -8.89 -2.16
CA LEU A 66 -1.37 -10.20 -2.76
C LEU A 66 -0.07 -10.86 -3.22
N ILE A 67 0.87 -10.10 -3.79
CA ILE A 67 2.19 -10.61 -4.17
C ILE A 67 2.95 -11.06 -2.91
N MET A 68 2.95 -10.23 -1.86
CA MET A 68 3.62 -10.56 -0.60
C MET A 68 3.03 -11.80 0.05
N GLY A 69 1.71 -11.90 0.11
CA GLY A 69 1.02 -13.05 0.68
C GLY A 69 1.15 -14.32 -0.16
N LEU A 70 0.78 -14.28 -1.44
CA LEU A 70 0.64 -15.49 -2.25
C LEU A 70 1.95 -15.98 -2.85
N TRP A 71 2.83 -15.06 -3.26
CA TRP A 71 4.07 -15.41 -3.95
C TRP A 71 5.27 -15.39 -2.99
N ALA A 72 5.48 -14.30 -2.25
CA ALA A 72 6.59 -14.21 -1.30
C ALA A 72 6.34 -15.02 -0.02
N ASN A 73 5.07 -15.35 0.26
CA ASN A 73 4.65 -16.03 1.48
C ASN A 73 5.15 -15.32 2.75
N TYR A 74 4.99 -14.00 2.77
CA TYR A 74 5.47 -13.13 3.83
C TYR A 74 4.36 -12.17 4.28
N PRO A 75 3.98 -12.17 5.58
CA PRO A 75 2.80 -11.46 6.08
C PRO A 75 3.07 -9.97 6.29
N ILE A 76 3.40 -9.25 5.21
CA ILE A 76 3.60 -7.79 5.22
C ILE A 76 2.52 -7.12 4.38
N ALA A 77 1.82 -6.18 4.99
CA ALA A 77 0.92 -5.27 4.29
C ALA A 77 1.72 -4.17 3.60
N GLN A 78 1.37 -3.88 2.34
CA GLN A 78 2.02 -2.87 1.52
C GLN A 78 1.09 -1.69 1.31
N ALA A 79 1.59 -0.50 1.61
CA ALA A 79 0.92 0.77 1.45
C ALA A 79 1.95 1.85 1.06
N PRO A 80 1.52 2.97 0.47
CA PRO A 80 2.44 4.04 0.12
C PRO A 80 3.11 4.66 1.35
N GLY A 81 4.39 5.01 1.21
CA GLY A 81 5.16 5.70 2.23
C GLY A 81 4.73 7.16 2.36
N MET A 82 3.92 7.48 3.38
CA MET A 82 3.31 8.81 3.51
C MET A 82 4.31 9.98 3.55
N GLY A 83 5.49 9.79 4.15
CA GLY A 83 6.55 10.81 4.17
C GLY A 83 7.12 11.13 2.78
N LEU A 84 7.23 10.12 1.91
CA LEU A 84 7.71 10.30 0.54
C LEU A 84 6.69 11.07 -0.32
N ASN A 85 5.40 10.79 -0.13
CA ASN A 85 4.34 11.50 -0.87
C ASN A 85 4.21 12.96 -0.44
N ALA A 86 4.44 13.24 0.85
CA ALA A 86 4.53 14.60 1.35
C ALA A 86 5.74 15.33 0.76
N PHE A 87 6.92 14.69 0.72
CA PHE A 87 8.11 15.28 0.09
C PHE A 87 7.91 15.51 -1.41
N PHE A 88 7.31 14.56 -2.13
CA PHE A 88 6.96 14.68 -3.53
C PHE A 88 6.09 15.92 -3.79
N THR A 89 4.99 16.05 -3.04
CA THR A 89 4.01 17.11 -3.23
C THR A 89 4.56 18.46 -2.79
N TYR A 90 4.98 18.57 -1.53
CA TYR A 90 5.33 19.85 -0.91
C TYR A 90 6.77 20.28 -1.20
N GLY A 91 7.68 19.31 -1.34
CA GLY A 91 9.09 19.58 -1.63
C GLY A 91 9.32 19.78 -3.13
N VAL A 92 9.01 18.77 -3.94
CA VAL A 92 9.38 18.76 -5.36
C VAL A 92 8.39 19.54 -6.23
N VAL A 93 7.10 19.22 -6.15
CA VAL A 93 6.11 19.84 -7.05
C VAL A 93 5.83 21.28 -6.64
N LEU A 94 5.35 21.49 -5.41
CA LEU A 94 4.98 22.83 -4.93
C LEU A 94 6.20 23.66 -4.53
N GLY A 95 7.23 23.05 -3.94
CA GLY A 95 8.41 23.75 -3.44
C GLY A 95 9.42 24.11 -4.53
N MET A 96 9.72 23.19 -5.46
CA MET A 96 10.68 23.42 -6.56
C MET A 96 10.01 23.79 -7.89
N GLY A 97 8.68 23.68 -8.00
CA GLY A 97 7.93 24.07 -9.19
C GLY A 97 7.98 23.07 -10.35
N TYR A 98 8.42 21.83 -10.11
CA TYR A 98 8.38 20.79 -11.14
C TYR A 98 6.96 20.28 -11.37
N SER A 99 6.67 19.79 -12.58
CA SER A 99 5.40 19.10 -12.85
C SER A 99 5.35 17.77 -12.10
N TRP A 100 4.16 17.31 -11.71
CA TRP A 100 4.01 16.03 -11.02
C TRP A 100 4.43 14.85 -11.91
N GLU A 101 4.31 14.97 -13.23
CA GLU A 101 4.77 13.95 -14.20
C GLU A 101 6.31 13.83 -14.19
N ALA A 102 7.02 14.97 -14.18
CA ALA A 102 8.48 14.99 -14.11
C ALA A 102 8.98 14.46 -12.76
N ALA A 103 8.33 14.89 -11.67
CA ALA A 103 8.63 14.38 -10.33
C ALA A 103 8.36 12.87 -10.22
N LEU A 104 7.28 12.38 -10.84
CA LEU A 104 6.94 10.95 -10.84
C LEU A 104 7.94 10.15 -11.69
N GLY A 105 8.39 10.71 -12.81
CA GLY A 105 9.46 10.15 -13.62
C GLY A 105 10.71 9.89 -12.79
N ALA A 106 11.12 10.84 -11.95
CA ALA A 106 12.29 10.71 -11.08
C ALA A 106 12.20 9.59 -10.04
N VAL A 107 11.01 9.05 -9.74
CA VAL A 107 10.85 7.90 -8.81
C VAL A 107 11.26 6.58 -9.48
N PHE A 108 11.23 6.50 -10.81
CA PHE A 108 11.54 5.29 -11.56
C PHE A 108 13.02 5.19 -12.03
N PHE A 109 13.85 6.20 -11.74
CA PHE A 109 15.28 6.27 -12.08
C PHE A 109 16.14 6.28 -10.81
#